data_AF-A0AAC8QEK5-F1
#
_entry.id   AF-A0AAC8QEK5-F1
#
_cell.length_a   1.000
_cell.length_b   1.000
_cell.length_c   1.000
_cell.angle_alpha   90.00
_cell.angle_beta   90.00
_cell.angle_gamma   90.00
#
_symmetry.space_group_name_H-M   'P 1'
#
loop_
_entity.id
_entity.type
_entity.pdbx_description
1 polymer ?
#
loop_
_entity_poly.entity_id
_entity_poly.type
_entity_poly.pdbx_seq_one_letter_code
_entity_poly.pdbx_strand_id
1 'polypeptide(L)'
;MSTRIGNNTSTFAATTAARTAGPTIKAPTAEELKGVKSGSELGTDLKLGVTTDSKLEDVQAALGQLVGKGKGDSYGMMIEGLGKAFKGRALEGIQKDMAAWLKDNKNATPAQVFEQASKVMMKQVLMNQTFKQTIDQMASAAVSRMKDTFEG
;
A
#
# COMPACT_ATOMS: atom_id res chain seq x y z
N MET A 1 24.57 38.68 -50.70
CA MET A 1 24.57 37.32 -50.11
C MET A 1 25.01 37.46 -48.66
N SER A 2 24.07 37.34 -47.71
CA SER A 2 24.36 37.46 -46.29
C SER A 2 23.98 36.16 -45.59
N THR A 3 24.98 35.45 -45.09
CA THR A 3 24.88 34.15 -44.44
C THR A 3 24.46 34.35 -42.98
N ARG A 4 23.47 33.56 -42.55
CA ARG A 4 22.96 33.47 -41.17
C ARG A 4 24.05 32.94 -40.21
N ILE A 5 24.16 33.52 -39.02
CA ILE A 5 24.67 32.84 -37.83
C ILE A 5 23.66 33.09 -36.71
N GLY A 6 23.03 31.99 -36.27
CA GLY A 6 22.01 31.97 -35.22
C GLY A 6 22.62 32.22 -33.84
N ASN A 7 21.91 33.01 -33.05
CA ASN A 7 22.23 33.34 -31.68
C ASN A 7 21.79 32.18 -30.75
N ASN A 8 22.72 31.25 -30.46
CA ASN A 8 22.55 30.22 -29.43
C ASN A 8 23.17 30.72 -28.12
N THR A 9 22.41 31.52 -27.36
CA THR A 9 22.68 31.78 -25.94
C THR A 9 21.89 30.79 -25.09
N SER A 10 22.57 29.71 -24.71
CA SER A 10 22.15 28.80 -23.65
C SER A 10 21.91 29.58 -22.35
N THR A 11 20.66 29.61 -21.90
CA THR A 11 20.37 29.94 -20.49
C THR A 11 19.82 28.68 -19.85
N PHE A 12 20.65 28.12 -18.98
CA PHE A 12 20.38 27.00 -18.11
C PHE A 12 19.21 27.34 -17.17
N ALA A 13 17.98 26.96 -17.53
CA ALA A 13 16.83 27.10 -16.64
C ALA A 13 15.73 26.07 -16.99
N ALA A 14 16.05 24.77 -16.91
CA ALA A 14 15.03 23.72 -16.99
C ALA A 14 15.43 22.38 -16.33
N THR A 15 16.36 22.38 -15.37
CA THR A 15 16.78 21.14 -14.68
C THR A 15 16.63 21.28 -13.17
N THR A 16 15.45 21.70 -12.70
CA THR A 16 15.12 21.67 -11.25
C THR A 16 13.65 21.35 -10.96
N ALA A 17 13.00 20.54 -11.81
CA ALA A 17 11.62 20.09 -11.55
C ALA A 17 11.37 18.59 -11.78
N ALA A 18 12.39 17.80 -12.14
CA ALA A 18 12.22 16.39 -12.52
C ALA A 18 12.96 15.38 -11.63
N ARG A 19 13.31 15.75 -10.39
CA ARG A 19 13.95 14.83 -9.43
C ARG A 19 13.37 14.96 -8.03
N THR A 20 12.09 14.64 -7.90
CA THR A 20 11.45 14.12 -6.66
C THR A 20 10.07 13.51 -6.96
N ALA A 21 9.82 13.07 -8.18
CA ALA A 21 8.69 12.19 -8.42
C ALA A 21 9.09 10.78 -7.94
N GLY A 22 8.87 10.53 -6.64
CA GLY A 22 8.52 9.18 -6.21
C GLY A 22 7.33 8.66 -7.05
N PRO A 23 7.00 7.36 -7.00
CA PRO A 23 5.96 6.78 -7.86
C PRO A 23 4.74 7.70 -7.89
N THR A 24 4.42 8.24 -9.06
CA THR A 24 3.35 9.22 -9.23
C THR A 24 2.04 8.51 -8.92
N ILE A 25 1.62 8.53 -7.66
CA ILE A 25 0.31 8.04 -7.26
C ILE A 25 -0.66 9.02 -7.92
N LYS A 26 -1.32 8.57 -8.99
CA LYS A 26 -2.37 9.33 -9.66
C LYS A 26 -3.32 9.84 -8.57
N ALA A 27 -3.60 11.13 -8.57
CA ALA A 27 -4.51 11.72 -7.60
C ALA A 27 -5.82 10.91 -7.60
N PRO A 28 -6.34 10.51 -6.43
CA PRO A 28 -7.53 9.69 -6.36
C PRO A 28 -8.70 10.41 -7.02
N THR A 29 -9.44 9.67 -7.84
CA THR A 29 -10.64 10.19 -8.47
C THR A 29 -11.74 10.43 -7.43
N ALA A 30 -12.69 11.31 -7.74
CA ALA A 30 -13.83 11.56 -6.84
C ALA A 30 -14.65 10.28 -6.56
N GLU A 31 -14.69 9.35 -7.51
CA GLU A 31 -15.32 8.03 -7.34
C GLU A 31 -14.53 7.12 -6.39
N GLU A 32 -13.20 7.15 -6.43
CA GLU A 32 -12.34 6.39 -5.50
C GLU A 32 -12.39 6.95 -4.08
N LEU A 33 -12.61 8.25 -3.92
CA LEU A 33 -12.78 8.87 -2.61
C LEU A 33 -14.18 8.66 -2.02
N LYS A 34 -15.12 8.11 -2.81
CA LYS A 34 -16.49 7.89 -2.35
C LYS A 34 -16.52 6.88 -1.21
N GLY A 35 -16.95 7.34 -0.04
CA GLY A 35 -17.02 6.54 1.19
C GLY A 35 -15.72 6.47 1.99
N VAL A 36 -14.66 7.16 1.55
CA VAL A 36 -13.45 7.34 2.36
C VAL A 36 -13.75 8.33 3.48
N LYS A 37 -13.48 7.91 4.71
CA LYS A 37 -13.62 8.75 5.89
C LYS A 37 -12.42 9.68 6.02
N SER A 38 -12.66 10.89 6.51
CA SER A 38 -11.61 11.83 6.90
C SER A 38 -10.91 11.37 8.18
N GLY A 39 -9.73 11.95 8.49
CA GLY A 39 -9.00 11.65 9.72
C GLY A 39 -9.83 11.94 10.98
N SER A 40 -10.66 12.99 10.93
CA SER A 40 -11.54 13.38 12.03
C SER A 40 -12.64 12.36 12.29
N GLU A 41 -13.15 11.70 11.25
CA GLU A 41 -14.19 10.65 11.36
C GLU A 41 -13.63 9.30 11.80
N LEU A 42 -12.37 9.03 11.46
CA LEU A 42 -11.68 7.80 11.84
C LEU A 42 -11.16 7.84 13.29
N GLY A 43 -10.83 9.04 13.77
CA GLY A 43 -10.26 9.25 15.09
C GLY A 43 -8.81 8.78 15.21
N THR A 44 -8.19 9.09 16.35
CA THR A 44 -6.77 8.75 16.64
C THR A 44 -6.54 7.30 17.03
N ASP A 45 -7.61 6.59 17.38
CA ASP A 45 -7.62 5.19 17.81
C ASP A 45 -8.35 4.34 16.77
N LEU A 46 -7.92 4.47 15.50
CA LEU A 46 -8.46 3.69 14.40
C LEU A 46 -8.48 2.19 14.76
N LYS A 47 -9.68 1.61 14.71
CA LYS A 47 -9.91 0.17 14.82
C LYS A 47 -10.62 -0.30 13.57
N LEU A 48 -9.99 -1.21 12.83
CA LEU A 48 -10.59 -1.77 11.61
C LEU A 48 -11.76 -2.71 11.93
N GLY A 49 -11.84 -3.21 13.18
CA GLY A 49 -12.92 -4.11 13.61
C GLY A 49 -12.89 -5.48 12.95
N VAL A 50 -11.81 -5.79 12.23
CA VAL A 50 -11.60 -7.06 11.54
C VAL A 50 -10.36 -7.77 12.07
N THR A 51 -10.43 -9.09 12.06
CA THR A 51 -9.41 -10.00 12.58
C THR A 51 -9.05 -11.03 11.52
N THR A 52 -8.14 -11.95 11.87
CA THR A 52 -7.79 -13.06 10.99
C THR A 52 -8.96 -13.98 10.64
N ASP A 53 -10.00 -14.02 11.47
CA ASP A 53 -11.19 -14.88 11.30
C ASP A 53 -12.35 -14.14 10.62
N SER A 54 -12.23 -12.83 10.42
CA SER A 54 -13.26 -12.03 9.74
C SER A 54 -13.45 -12.47 8.30
N LYS A 55 -14.67 -12.36 7.77
CA LYS A 55 -14.94 -12.70 6.38
C LYS A 55 -14.29 -11.68 5.45
N LEU A 56 -14.04 -12.09 4.20
CA LEU A 56 -13.49 -11.21 3.17
C LEU A 56 -14.32 -9.92 3.03
N GLU A 57 -15.64 -10.03 3.02
CA GLU A 57 -16.58 -8.91 2.90
C GLU A 57 -16.39 -7.88 4.03
N ASP A 58 -16.22 -8.34 5.27
CA ASP A 58 -15.97 -7.47 6.43
C ASP A 58 -14.63 -6.75 6.29
N VAL A 59 -13.60 -7.46 5.83
CA VAL A 59 -12.26 -6.91 5.58
C VAL A 59 -12.32 -5.86 4.47
N GLN A 60 -12.99 -6.15 3.36
CA GLN A 60 -13.16 -5.22 2.24
C GLN A 60 -13.92 -3.97 2.67
N ALA A 61 -14.98 -4.12 3.47
CA ALA A 61 -15.74 -3.00 4.00
C ALA A 61 -14.88 -2.13 4.95
N ALA A 62 -14.11 -2.73 5.85
CA ALA A 62 -13.24 -2.02 6.77
C ALA A 62 -12.14 -1.23 6.03
N LEU A 63 -11.48 -1.86 5.05
CA LEU A 63 -10.46 -1.19 4.22
C LEU A 63 -11.10 -0.13 3.32
N GLY A 64 -12.32 -0.36 2.84
CA GLY A 64 -13.08 0.57 2.01
C GLY A 64 -13.37 1.91 2.70
N GLN A 65 -13.44 1.94 4.02
CA GLN A 65 -13.55 3.21 4.78
C GLN A 65 -12.29 4.09 4.67
N LEU A 66 -11.15 3.50 4.29
CA LEU A 66 -9.87 4.19 4.17
C LEU A 66 -9.51 4.49 2.71
N VAL A 67 -9.82 3.58 1.78
CA VAL A 67 -9.40 3.67 0.37
C VAL A 67 -10.54 3.56 -0.64
N GLY A 68 -11.79 3.67 -0.18
CA GLY A 68 -12.96 3.54 -1.03
C GLY A 68 -13.24 2.09 -1.41
N LYS A 69 -14.47 1.82 -1.87
CA LYS A 69 -14.95 0.45 -2.12
C LYS A 69 -14.07 -0.33 -3.11
N GLY A 70 -13.75 0.26 -4.27
CA GLY A 70 -13.01 -0.46 -5.32
C GLY A 70 -11.60 -0.91 -4.89
N LYS A 71 -10.84 -0.05 -4.21
CA LYS A 71 -9.52 -0.44 -3.67
C LYS A 71 -9.65 -1.28 -2.41
N GLY A 72 -10.65 -1.04 -1.56
CA GLY A 72 -10.95 -1.86 -0.39
C GLY A 72 -11.19 -3.32 -0.79
N ASP A 73 -11.98 -3.53 -1.85
CA ASP A 73 -12.25 -4.83 -2.43
C ASP A 73 -10.96 -5.51 -2.92
N SER A 74 -10.13 -4.76 -3.64
CA SER A 74 -8.84 -5.24 -4.19
C SER A 74 -7.84 -5.61 -3.10
N TYR A 75 -7.64 -4.73 -2.11
CA TYR A 75 -6.72 -5.01 -1.00
C TYR A 75 -7.25 -6.11 -0.09
N GLY A 76 -8.57 -6.21 0.10
CA GLY A 76 -9.16 -7.32 0.83
C GLY A 76 -8.85 -8.66 0.18
N MET A 77 -8.98 -8.77 -1.15
CA MET A 77 -8.59 -9.99 -1.88
C MET A 77 -7.09 -10.29 -1.76
N MET A 78 -6.23 -9.25 -1.85
CA MET A 78 -4.79 -9.43 -1.68
C MET A 78 -4.44 -9.96 -0.28
N ILE A 79 -5.05 -9.39 0.76
CA ILE A 79 -4.83 -9.77 2.16
C ILE A 79 -5.36 -11.19 2.41
N GLU A 80 -6.51 -11.56 1.85
CA GLU A 80 -7.05 -12.91 1.92
C GLU A 80 -6.10 -13.92 1.25
N GLY A 81 -5.54 -13.56 0.10
CA GLY A 81 -4.58 -14.37 -0.65
C GLY A 81 -3.26 -14.63 0.07
N LEU A 82 -2.93 -13.88 1.13
CA LEU A 82 -1.76 -14.14 1.97
C LEU A 82 -1.95 -15.39 2.86
N GLY A 83 -3.20 -15.82 3.08
CA GLY A 83 -3.56 -16.89 4.00
C GLY A 83 -3.69 -16.42 5.45
N LYS A 84 -4.35 -17.23 6.28
CA LYS A 84 -4.81 -16.87 7.64
C LYS A 84 -3.73 -16.21 8.51
N ALA A 85 -2.56 -16.84 8.62
CA ALA A 85 -1.47 -16.34 9.46
C ALA A 85 -0.97 -14.93 9.06
N PHE A 86 -0.87 -14.67 7.76
CA PHE A 86 -0.38 -13.39 7.24
C PHE A 86 -1.48 -12.34 7.10
N LYS A 87 -2.74 -12.76 6.93
CA LYS A 87 -3.92 -11.90 6.96
C LYS A 87 -4.02 -11.13 8.28
N GLY A 88 -3.99 -11.84 9.41
CA GLY A 88 -4.02 -11.20 10.73
C GLY A 88 -2.91 -10.17 10.90
N ARG A 89 -1.68 -10.56 10.55
CA ARG A 89 -0.49 -9.69 10.61
C ARG A 89 -0.60 -8.45 9.72
N ALA A 90 -1.11 -8.60 8.50
CA ALA A 90 -1.31 -7.49 7.58
C ALA A 90 -2.38 -6.52 8.11
N LEU A 91 -3.51 -7.02 8.61
CA LEU A 91 -4.59 -6.20 9.18
C LEU A 91 -4.13 -5.43 10.42
N GLU A 92 -3.42 -6.08 11.34
CA GLU A 92 -2.83 -5.44 12.51
C GLU A 92 -1.81 -4.37 12.12
N GLY A 93 -0.95 -4.67 11.14
CA GLY A 93 0.03 -3.74 10.60
C GLY A 93 -0.61 -2.50 9.98
N ILE A 94 -1.69 -2.68 9.20
CA ILE A 94 -2.45 -1.58 8.60
C ILE A 94 -3.07 -0.72 9.70
N GLN A 95 -3.76 -1.35 10.66
CA GLN A 95 -4.39 -0.62 11.76
C GLN A 95 -3.38 0.19 12.56
N LYS A 96 -2.24 -0.42 12.93
CA LYS A 96 -1.20 0.22 13.72
C LYS A 96 -0.55 1.40 12.99
N ASP A 97 -0.13 1.19 11.73
CA ASP A 97 0.55 2.23 10.95
C ASP A 97 -0.41 3.40 10.65
N MET A 98 -1.68 3.13 10.35
CA MET A 98 -2.69 4.18 10.13
C MET A 98 -3.08 4.90 11.41
N ALA A 99 -3.27 4.20 12.53
CA ALA A 99 -3.56 4.83 13.82
C ALA A 99 -2.42 5.75 14.27
N ALA A 100 -1.17 5.31 14.10
CA ALA A 100 0.01 6.13 14.37
C ALA A 100 0.01 7.40 13.50
N TRP A 101 -0.22 7.26 12.20
CA TRP A 101 -0.28 8.41 11.30
C TRP A 101 -1.43 9.37 11.61
N LEU A 102 -2.62 8.86 11.96
CA LEU A 102 -3.79 9.67 12.32
C LEU A 102 -3.60 10.45 13.63
N LYS A 103 -2.75 9.99 14.54
CA LYS A 103 -2.40 10.77 15.76
C LYS A 103 -1.73 12.10 15.41
N ASP A 104 -0.87 12.08 14.39
CA ASP A 104 -0.16 13.27 13.92
C ASP A 104 -0.96 14.04 12.85
N ASN A 105 -1.94 13.39 12.20
CA ASN A 105 -2.70 13.91 11.08
C ASN A 105 -4.22 13.87 11.33
N LYS A 106 -4.65 14.34 12.51
CA LYS A 106 -6.06 14.24 12.97
C LYS A 106 -7.07 14.89 12.03
N ASN A 107 -6.67 15.95 11.33
CA ASN A 107 -7.52 16.71 10.40
C ASN A 107 -7.23 16.33 8.93
N ALA A 108 -6.68 15.14 8.68
CA ALA A 108 -6.41 14.67 7.33
C ALA A 108 -7.68 14.65 6.48
N THR A 109 -7.58 15.16 5.26
CA THR A 109 -8.67 15.06 4.29
C THR A 109 -8.85 13.61 3.82
N PRO A 110 -10.03 13.23 3.29
CA PRO A 110 -10.23 11.89 2.73
C PRO A 110 -9.19 11.51 1.68
N ALA A 111 -8.70 12.47 0.89
CA ALA A 111 -7.64 12.24 -0.09
C ALA A 111 -6.30 11.88 0.56
N GLN A 112 -5.93 12.55 1.66
CA GLN A 112 -4.72 12.25 2.41
C GLN A 112 -4.82 10.89 3.12
N VAL A 113 -5.98 10.58 3.70
CA VAL A 113 -6.27 9.26 4.28
C VAL A 113 -6.14 8.18 3.22
N PHE A 114 -6.77 8.36 2.06
CA PHE A 114 -6.72 7.42 0.95
C PHE A 114 -5.29 7.15 0.50
N GLU A 115 -4.51 8.21 0.29
CA GLU A 115 -3.14 8.09 -0.18
C GLU A 115 -2.27 7.35 0.83
N GLN A 116 -2.38 7.73 2.10
CA GLN A 116 -1.61 7.10 3.17
C GLN A 116 -2.03 5.64 3.39
N ALA A 117 -3.33 5.38 3.43
CA ALA A 117 -3.87 4.04 3.60
C ALA A 117 -3.46 3.13 2.44
N SER A 118 -3.49 3.61 1.20
CA SER A 118 -3.00 2.86 0.04
C SER A 118 -1.52 2.50 0.17
N LYS A 119 -0.68 3.44 0.62
CA LYS A 119 0.76 3.19 0.88
C LYS A 119 0.96 2.13 1.97
N VAL A 120 0.25 2.27 3.09
CA VAL A 120 0.32 1.36 4.23
C VAL A 120 -0.14 -0.04 3.82
N MET A 121 -1.31 -0.16 3.18
CA MET A 121 -1.85 -1.44 2.71
C MET A 121 -0.91 -2.11 1.71
N MET A 122 -0.41 -1.38 0.71
CA MET A 122 0.53 -1.91 -0.26
C MET A 122 1.83 -2.40 0.41
N LYS A 123 2.40 -1.61 1.32
CA LYS A 123 3.58 -2.00 2.11
C LYS A 123 3.34 -3.29 2.90
N GLN A 124 2.20 -3.40 3.57
CA GLN A 124 1.88 -4.57 4.41
C GLN A 124 1.61 -5.81 3.55
N VAL A 125 0.89 -5.68 2.44
CA VAL A 125 0.66 -6.79 1.49
C VAL A 125 2.00 -7.28 0.92
N LEU A 126 2.83 -6.38 0.39
CA LEU A 126 4.12 -6.74 -0.20
C LEU A 126 5.07 -7.37 0.82
N MET A 127 5.20 -6.76 2.01
CA MET A 127 6.07 -7.29 3.06
C MET A 127 5.68 -8.72 3.45
N ASN A 128 4.38 -8.97 3.67
CA ASN A 128 3.90 -10.29 4.08
C ASN A 128 3.95 -11.29 2.92
N GLN A 129 3.71 -10.86 1.68
CA GLN A 129 3.86 -11.70 0.49
C GLN A 129 5.32 -12.13 0.28
N THR A 130 6.26 -11.20 0.40
CA THR A 130 7.70 -11.50 0.32
C THR A 130 8.11 -12.45 1.44
N PHE A 131 7.69 -12.18 2.68
CA PHE A 131 7.96 -13.08 3.81
C PHE A 131 7.45 -14.49 3.56
N LYS A 132 6.21 -14.61 3.07
CA LYS A 132 5.63 -15.91 2.70
C LYS A 132 6.48 -16.61 1.64
N GLN A 133 6.85 -15.91 0.57
CA GLN A 133 7.69 -16.46 -0.50
C GLN A 133 9.06 -16.93 0.04
N THR A 134 9.68 -16.17 0.93
CA THR A 134 10.97 -16.56 1.54
C THR A 134 10.82 -17.83 2.39
N ILE A 135 9.75 -17.95 3.17
CA ILE A 135 9.47 -19.16 3.95
C ILE A 135 9.23 -20.35 3.03
N ASP A 136 8.43 -20.18 1.98
CA ASP A 136 8.15 -21.23 1.00
C ASP A 136 9.45 -21.68 0.32
N GLN A 137 10.33 -20.75 -0.07
CA GLN A 137 11.64 -21.07 -0.64
C GLN A 137 12.55 -21.82 0.33
N MET A 138 12.60 -21.40 1.60
CA MET A 138 13.37 -22.10 2.64
C MET A 138 12.82 -23.50 2.91
N ALA A 139 11.50 -23.66 2.93
CA ALA A 139 10.84 -24.95 3.10
C ALA A 139 11.13 -25.87 1.92
N SER A 140 11.02 -25.38 0.67
CA SER A 140 11.39 -26.15 -0.52
C SER A 140 12.87 -26.55 -0.49
N ALA A 141 13.78 -25.65 -0.12
CA ALA A 141 15.20 -25.96 -0.01
C ALA A 141 15.49 -27.01 1.09
N ALA A 142 14.79 -26.95 2.22
CA ALA A 142 14.93 -27.93 3.30
C ALA A 142 14.40 -29.31 2.89
N VAL A 143 13.26 -29.36 2.19
CA VAL A 143 12.69 -30.61 1.66
C VAL A 143 13.60 -31.21 0.59
N SER A 144 14.15 -30.41 -0.34
CA SER A 144 15.11 -30.89 -1.33
C SER A 144 16.35 -31.48 -0.69
N ARG A 145 16.93 -30.82 0.32
CA ARG A 145 18.09 -31.34 1.06
C ARG A 145 17.77 -32.64 1.80
N MET A 146 16.59 -32.76 2.39
CA MET A 146 16.16 -34.02 3.02
C MET A 146 16.04 -35.13 1.98
N LYS A 147 15.38 -34.86 0.85
CA LYS A 147 15.23 -35.84 -0.24
C LYS A 147 16.59 -36.33 -0.76
N ASP A 148 17.54 -35.43 -1.02
CA ASP A 148 18.90 -35.80 -1.44
C ASP A 148 19.68 -36.60 -0.38
N THR A 149 19.34 -36.46 0.91
CA THR A 149 19.97 -37.20 2.01
C THR A 149 19.37 -38.60 2.20
N PHE A 150 18.12 -38.82 1.79
CA PHE A 150 17.43 -40.12 1.89
C PHE A 150 17.47 -40.94 0.60
N GLU A 151 17.72 -40.32 -0.55
CA GLU A 151 17.88 -40.98 -1.86
C GLU A 151 19.36 -41.17 -2.29
N GLY A 152 20.32 -40.73 -1.47
CA GLY A 152 21.76 -40.86 -1.70
C GLY A 152 22.42 -42.06 -1.04
#